data_AF-A0AA85J9G1-F1
#
_entry.id   AF-A0AA85J9G1-F1
#
_cell.length_a   1.000
_cell.length_b   1.000
_cell.length_c   1.000
_cell.angle_alpha   90.00
_cell.angle_beta   90.00
_cell.angle_gamma   90.00
#
_symmetry.space_group_name_H-M   'P 1'
#
loop_
_entity.id
_entity.type
_entity.pdbx_description
1 polymer ?
#
loop_
_entity_poly.entity_id
_entity_poly.type
_entity_poly.pdbx_seq_one_letter_code
_entity_poly.pdbx_strand_id
1 'polypeptide(L)'
;MVSSLLAKVGTCVVQSALGSQTVTLDSFWRDQACIITFFRRMGCKFCRLEAKNLSQLKPALDARNIKLIGITFDKDGVQEFLDGHYFDGG
;
A
#
# COMPACT_ATOMS: atom_id res chain seq x y z
N MET A 1 8.49 9.69 -21.08
CA MET A 1 9.06 8.34 -21.28
C MET A 1 9.13 7.69 -19.91
N VAL A 2 8.39 6.60 -19.66
CA VAL A 2 8.45 5.90 -18.37
C VAL A 2 9.82 5.23 -18.28
N SER A 3 10.53 5.41 -17.17
CA SER A 3 11.82 4.74 -16.95
C SER A 3 11.66 3.23 -17.15
N SER A 4 12.62 2.59 -17.81
CA SER A 4 12.63 1.13 -18.01
C SER A 4 12.51 0.36 -16.68
N LEU A 5 13.02 0.94 -15.59
CA LEU A 5 12.88 0.41 -14.25
C LEU A 5 11.43 0.47 -13.74
N LEU A 6 10.75 1.61 -13.93
CA LEU A 6 9.36 1.77 -13.48
C LEU A 6 8.41 0.88 -14.27
N ALA A 7 8.67 0.69 -15.57
CA ALA A 7 7.95 -0.30 -16.39
C ALA A 7 8.13 -1.72 -15.84
N LYS A 8 9.37 -2.10 -15.46
CA LYS A 8 9.66 -3.42 -14.86
C LYS A 8 9.01 -3.60 -13.49
N VAL A 9 9.01 -2.57 -12.63
CA VAL A 9 8.34 -2.64 -11.32
C VAL A 9 6.82 -2.73 -11.51
N GLY A 10 6.28 -2.02 -12.50
CA GLY A 10 4.86 -2.04 -12.84
C GLY A 10 4.31 -3.43 -13.14
N THR A 11 5.12 -4.33 -13.70
CA THR A 11 4.70 -5.72 -14.00
C THR A 11 4.65 -6.63 -12.76
N CYS A 12 5.13 -6.19 -11.60
CA CYS A 12 4.99 -6.96 -10.37
C CYS A 12 3.51 -7.09 -9.99
N VAL A 13 3.18 -8.22 -9.36
CA VAL A 13 1.80 -8.59 -9.03
C VAL A 13 1.64 -8.68 -7.53
N VAL A 14 0.56 -8.12 -7.00
CA VAL A 14 0.21 -8.18 -5.57
C VAL A 14 -1.22 -8.69 -5.38
N GLN A 15 -1.45 -9.35 -4.26
CA GLN A 15 -2.77 -9.80 -3.83
C GLN A 15 -3.36 -8.81 -2.84
N SER A 16 -4.65 -8.49 -2.98
CA SER A 16 -5.38 -7.66 -2.01
C SER A 16 -5.39 -8.34 -0.63
N ALA A 17 -5.16 -7.56 0.42
CA ALA A 17 -5.32 -8.03 1.80
C ALA A 17 -6.80 -8.23 2.18
N LEU A 18 -7.72 -7.55 1.47
CA LEU A 18 -9.16 -7.55 1.75
C LEU A 18 -9.94 -8.61 0.96
N GLY A 19 -9.28 -9.37 0.09
CA GLY A 19 -9.97 -10.36 -0.73
C GLY A 19 -9.04 -11.18 -1.63
N SER A 20 -9.63 -11.89 -2.59
CA SER A 20 -8.88 -12.78 -3.50
C SER A 20 -8.43 -12.09 -4.80
N GLN A 21 -8.57 -10.76 -4.89
CA GLN A 21 -8.19 -10.04 -6.10
C GLN A 21 -6.67 -9.89 -6.20
N THR A 22 -6.17 -10.07 -7.41
CA THR A 22 -4.76 -9.91 -7.76
C THR A 22 -4.64 -8.78 -8.78
N VAL A 23 -3.70 -7.87 -8.58
CA VAL A 23 -3.51 -6.69 -9.43
C VAL A 23 -2.03 -6.48 -9.76
N THR A 24 -1.75 -5.86 -10.92
CA THR A 24 -0.39 -5.40 -11.25
C THR A 24 -0.11 -4.07 -10.57
N LEU A 25 1.15 -3.83 -10.17
CA LEU A 25 1.51 -2.60 -9.47
C LEU A 25 1.21 -1.35 -10.32
N ASP A 26 1.41 -1.41 -11.64
CA ASP A 26 1.16 -0.26 -12.53
C ASP A 26 -0.30 0.23 -12.50
N SER A 27 -1.25 -0.63 -12.14
CA SER A 27 -2.65 -0.25 -11.95
C SER A 27 -2.84 0.82 -10.87
N PHE A 28 -1.94 0.92 -9.89
CA PHE A 28 -2.05 1.90 -8.80
C PHE A 28 -1.78 3.33 -9.25
N TRP A 29 -0.85 3.53 -10.21
CA TRP A 29 -0.45 4.85 -10.71
C TRP A 29 -0.86 5.15 -12.15
N ARG A 30 -1.71 4.30 -12.76
CA ARG A 30 -2.16 4.47 -14.15
C ARG A 30 -2.91 5.80 -14.35
N ASP A 31 -3.86 6.09 -13.46
CA ASP A 31 -4.80 7.20 -13.62
C ASP A 31 -4.62 8.34 -12.61
N GLN A 32 -3.81 8.12 -11.56
CA GLN A 32 -3.53 9.13 -10.53
C GLN A 32 -2.19 8.87 -9.85
N ALA A 33 -1.64 9.89 -9.19
CA ALA A 33 -0.44 9.71 -8.40
C ALA A 33 -0.72 8.77 -7.21
N CYS A 34 0.28 7.99 -6.81
CA CYS A 34 0.18 7.13 -5.64
C CYS A 34 1.48 7.12 -4.83
N ILE A 35 1.33 6.96 -3.51
CA ILE A 35 2.40 6.62 -2.58
C ILE A 35 2.25 5.14 -2.25
N ILE A 36 3.30 4.37 -2.53
CA ILE A 36 3.36 2.95 -2.21
C ILE A 36 4.37 2.76 -1.10
N THR A 37 3.94 2.19 0.02
CA THR A 37 4.80 1.87 1.16
C THR A 37 4.89 0.36 1.36
N PHE A 38 6.11 -0.13 1.56
CA PHE A 38 6.38 -1.54 1.84
C PHE A 38 6.57 -1.77 3.33
N PHE A 39 5.65 -2.48 3.97
CA PHE A 39 5.73 -2.91 5.36
C PHE A 39 6.46 -4.24 5.46
N ARG A 40 7.55 -4.26 6.22
CA ARG A 40 8.37 -5.46 6.41
C ARG A 40 7.61 -6.60 7.10
N ARG A 41 6.82 -6.30 8.14
CA ARG A 41 6.00 -7.27 8.91
C ARG A 41 4.80 -6.58 9.54
N MET A 42 3.60 -7.12 9.34
CA MET A 42 2.35 -6.54 9.86
C MET A 42 2.22 -6.66 11.40
N GLY A 43 2.89 -7.66 12.00
CA GLY A 43 2.99 -7.81 13.46
C GLY A 43 3.94 -6.84 14.17
N CYS A 44 4.80 -6.11 13.46
CA CYS A 44 5.85 -5.28 14.06
C CYS A 44 5.29 -3.95 14.60
N LYS A 45 5.63 -3.59 15.85
CA LYS A 45 5.21 -2.32 16.48
C LYS A 45 5.63 -1.09 15.66
N PHE A 46 6.84 -1.10 15.09
CA PHE A 46 7.31 0.00 14.25
C PHE A 46 6.51 0.10 12.94
N CYS A 47 6.22 -1.03 12.28
CA CYS A 47 5.40 -1.01 11.07
C CYS A 47 3.98 -0.50 11.34
N ARG A 48 3.40 -0.87 12.50
CA ARG A 48 2.09 -0.35 12.94
C ARG A 48 2.12 1.14 13.25
N LEU A 49 3.19 1.63 13.88
CA LEU A 49 3.38 3.06 14.15
C LEU A 49 3.49 3.86 12.84
N GLU A 50 4.34 3.41 11.92
CA GLU A 50 4.49 4.08 10.62
C GLU A 50 3.22 4.04 9.78
N ALA A 51 2.48 2.93 9.81
CA ALA A 51 1.18 2.84 9.15
C ALA A 51 0.20 3.91 9.69
N LYS A 52 0.15 4.10 11.02
CA LYS A 52 -0.67 5.16 11.63
C LYS A 52 -0.20 6.55 11.26
N ASN A 53 1.11 6.80 11.25
CA ASN A 53 1.67 8.09 10.83
C ASN A 53 1.31 8.42 9.38
N LEU A 54 1.41 7.45 8.46
CA LEU A 54 1.00 7.61 7.06
C LEU A 54 -0.51 7.85 6.93
N SER A 55 -1.31 7.18 7.74
CA SER A 55 -2.77 7.33 7.75
C SER A 55 -3.21 8.73 8.16
N GLN A 56 -2.47 9.40 9.06
CA GLN A 56 -2.72 10.80 9.40
C GLN A 56 -2.57 11.75 8.19
N LEU A 57 -1.80 11.36 7.17
CA LEU A 57 -1.64 12.14 5.94
C LEU A 57 -2.78 11.89 4.94
N LYS A 58 -3.55 10.81 5.10
CA LYS A 58 -4.59 10.37 4.16
C LYS A 58 -5.58 11.48 3.78
N PRO A 59 -6.12 12.31 4.70
CA PRO A 59 -7.02 13.41 4.31
C PRO A 59 -6.37 14.43 3.37
N ALA A 60 -5.09 14.74 3.59
CA ALA A 60 -4.34 15.67 2.75
C ALA A 60 -3.99 15.07 1.38
N LEU A 61 -3.74 13.76 1.31
CA LEU A 61 -3.48 13.03 0.08
C LEU A 61 -4.77 12.91 -0.77
N ASP A 62 -5.89 12.58 -0.13
CA ASP A 62 -7.21 12.48 -0.78
C ASP A 62 -7.63 13.82 -1.40
N ALA A 63 -7.43 14.93 -0.68
CA ALA A 63 -7.69 16.28 -1.20
C ALA A 63 -6.88 16.63 -2.46
N ARG A 64 -5.81 15.88 -2.74
CA ARG A 64 -4.95 16.05 -3.92
C ARG A 64 -5.12 14.92 -4.94
N ASN A 65 -6.09 14.02 -4.75
CA ASN A 65 -6.29 12.83 -5.57
C ASN A 65 -5.00 11.97 -5.66
N ILE A 66 -4.36 11.74 -4.50
CA ILE A 66 -3.18 10.90 -4.37
C ILE A 66 -3.56 9.64 -3.58
N LYS A 67 -3.40 8.47 -4.20
CA LYS A 67 -3.59 7.17 -3.53
C LYS A 67 -2.50 6.90 -2.50
N LEU A 68 -2.87 6.26 -1.40
CA LEU A 68 -1.94 5.70 -0.42
C LEU A 68 -2.14 4.18 -0.38
N ILE A 69 -1.09 3.42 -0.72
CA ILE A 69 -1.13 1.96 -0.86
C ILE A 69 -0.11 1.31 0.06
N GLY A 70 -0.53 0.29 0.80
CA GLY A 70 0.31 -0.51 1.68
C GLY A 70 0.58 -1.88 1.09
N ILE A 71 1.85 -2.30 1.01
CA ILE A 71 2.25 -3.63 0.53
C ILE A 71 3.06 -4.33 1.60
N THR A 72 2.83 -5.61 1.82
CA THR A 72 3.68 -6.45 2.66
C THR A 72 4.09 -7.71 1.90
N PHE A 73 5.13 -8.37 2.39
CA PHE A 73 5.72 -9.55 1.74
C PHE A 73 5.07 -10.86 2.20
N ASP A 74 4.32 -10.84 3.31
CA ASP A 74 3.79 -12.03 3.96
C ASP A 74 2.35 -11.80 4.43
N LYS A 75 1.57 -12.88 4.50
CA LYS A 75 0.20 -12.89 4.99
C LYS A 75 0.13 -12.90 6.52
N ASP A 76 1.22 -13.29 7.18
CA ASP A 76 1.32 -13.33 8.63
C ASP A 76 1.09 -11.95 9.26
N GLY A 77 0.08 -11.88 10.14
CA GLY A 77 -0.26 -10.66 10.87
C GLY A 77 -1.16 -9.68 10.09
N VAL A 78 -1.59 -10.02 8.86
CA VAL A 78 -2.45 -9.13 8.05
C VAL A 78 -3.82 -8.97 8.70
N GLN A 79 -4.44 -10.04 9.19
CA GLN A 79 -5.77 -9.96 9.80
C GLN A 79 -5.74 -9.07 11.06
N GLU A 80 -4.77 -9.28 11.95
CA GLU A 80 -4.59 -8.47 13.15
C GLU A 80 -4.25 -7.01 12.83
N PHE A 81 -3.63 -6.76 11.68
CA PHE A 81 -3.32 -5.42 11.23
C PHE A 81 -4.56 -4.71 10.68
N LEU A 82 -5.43 -5.44 9.97
CA LEU A 82 -6.72 -4.94 9.52
C LEU A 82 -7.65 -4.66 10.71
N ASP A 83 -7.79 -5.63 11.61
CA ASP A 83 -8.65 -5.53 12.81
C ASP A 83 -8.20 -4.41 13.76
N GLY A 84 -6.89 -4.13 13.81
CA GLY A 84 -6.33 -3.07 14.62
C GLY A 84 -6.42 -1.67 14.00
N HIS A 85 -6.96 -1.54 12.79
CA HIS A 85 -7.13 -0.27 12.07
C HIS A 85 -5.85 0.58 12.09
N TYR A 86 -4.71 -0.02 11.77
CA TYR A 86 -3.42 0.69 11.76
C TYR A 86 -3.18 1.50 10.48
N PHE A 87 -3.94 1.23 9.41
CA PHE A 87 -3.74 1.84 8.10
C PHE A 87 -5.06 2.21 7.42
N ASP A 88 -5.15 3.45 6.96
CA ASP A 88 -6.33 3.99 6.25
C ASP A 88 -6.16 4.00 4.72
N GLY A 89 -5.03 3.48 4.22
CA GLY A 89 -4.79 3.30 2.79
C GLY A 89 -5.38 2.00 2.23
N GLY A 90 -5.18 1.79 0.93
CA GLY A 90 -5.61 0.60 0.19
C GLY A 90 -4.58 -0.52 0.12
#